data_AF-A0A973F8Q7-F1
#
_entry.id   AF-A0A973F8Q7-F1
#
_cell.length_a   1.000
_cell.length_b   1.000
_cell.length_c   1.000
_cell.angle_alpha   90.00
_cell.angle_beta   90.00
_cell.angle_gamma   90.00
#
_symmetry.space_group_name_H-M   'P 1'
#
loop_
_entity.id
_entity.type
_entity.pdbx_description
1 polymer ?
#
loop_
_entity_poly.entity_id
_entity_poly.type
_entity_poly.pdbx_seq_one_letter_code
_entity_poly.pdbx_strand_id
1 'polypeptide(L)'
;QGKNLFTPTGQIILKGNFGEKATYDIVPDAILKESNRVARATPSAEINCDTSASSRLCQSNVSLLVSGFFIGKYDLQAKVQFSENGTPIIGTTYFIALPIKLGGMVLVLLLIGGGMLWKRSKVVETKGDITSQ
;
A
#
# COMPACT_ATOMS: atom_id res chain seq x y z
N GLN A 1 5.05 -24.28 31.47
CA GLN A 1 6.04 -23.21 31.75
C GLN A 1 6.62 -22.71 30.43
N GLY A 2 6.09 -21.62 29.86
CA GLY A 2 6.60 -21.05 28.61
C GLY A 2 7.76 -20.11 28.88
N LYS A 3 9.00 -20.63 28.89
CA LYS A 3 10.21 -19.93 29.35
C LYS A 3 11.08 -19.33 28.22
N ASN A 4 10.49 -19.10 27.05
CA ASN A 4 11.21 -18.60 25.88
C ASN A 4 10.49 -17.36 25.33
N LEU A 5 10.90 -16.21 25.85
CA LEU A 5 10.62 -14.89 25.29
C LEU A 5 11.69 -14.59 24.25
N PHE A 6 11.31 -14.05 23.09
CA PHE A 6 12.27 -13.43 22.18
C PHE A 6 11.78 -12.07 21.74
N THR A 7 12.72 -11.18 21.48
CA THR A 7 12.50 -9.80 21.03
C THR A 7 13.07 -9.68 19.62
N PRO A 8 12.24 -9.81 18.58
CA PRO A 8 12.72 -9.67 17.21
C PRO A 8 13.16 -8.23 16.98
N THR A 9 14.35 -8.08 16.40
CA THR A 9 14.88 -6.79 15.94
C THR A 9 15.05 -6.86 14.42
N GLY A 10 14.97 -5.74 13.74
CA GLY A 10 15.07 -5.77 12.28
C GLY A 10 14.69 -4.48 11.60
N GLN A 11 14.70 -4.54 10.28
CA GLN A 11 14.41 -3.40 9.42
C GLN A 11 13.52 -3.81 8.26
N ILE A 12 12.59 -2.94 7.91
CA ILE A 12 11.82 -2.99 6.67
C ILE A 12 12.41 -1.94 5.73
N ILE A 13 12.89 -2.37 4.58
CA ILE A 13 13.48 -1.54 3.55
C ILE A 13 12.49 -1.47 2.39
N LEU A 14 12.03 -0.28 2.07
CA LEU A 14 11.19 0.01 0.92
C LEU A 14 12.07 0.61 -0.19
N LYS A 15 12.03 0.04 -1.39
CA LYS A 15 12.76 0.53 -2.56
C LYS A 15 11.79 0.89 -3.69
N GLY A 16 11.88 2.11 -4.19
CA GLY A 16 11.07 2.61 -5.31
C GLY A 16 11.84 2.68 -6.63
N ASN A 17 11.11 2.98 -7.71
CA ASN A 17 11.64 3.03 -9.08
C ASN A 17 12.69 4.14 -9.33
N PHE A 18 12.75 5.19 -8.50
CA PHE A 18 13.65 6.34 -8.69
C PHE A 18 14.87 6.34 -7.76
N GLY A 19 15.32 5.15 -7.33
CA GLY A 19 16.41 5.03 -6.35
C GLY A 19 16.01 5.43 -4.93
N GLU A 20 14.73 5.78 -4.72
CA GLU A 20 14.16 6.03 -3.41
C GLU A 20 14.29 4.81 -2.54
N LYS A 21 14.86 5.01 -1.35
CA LYS A 21 14.99 3.98 -0.33
C LYS A 21 14.54 4.57 0.99
N ALA A 22 13.53 3.95 1.60
CA ALA A 22 13.14 4.24 2.97
C ALA A 22 13.43 3.02 3.83
N THR A 23 13.97 3.26 5.02
CA THR A 23 14.26 2.22 6.01
C THR A 23 13.41 2.50 7.24
N TYR A 24 12.78 1.45 7.74
CA TYR A 24 11.86 1.48 8.87
C TYR A 24 12.30 0.45 9.88
N ASP A 25 12.50 0.86 11.13
CA ASP A 25 12.98 -0.06 12.16
C ASP A 25 11.80 -0.82 12.77
N ILE A 26 11.98 -2.11 12.97
CA ILE A 26 11.01 -2.96 13.67
C ILE A 26 11.18 -2.72 15.17
N VAL A 27 10.10 -2.32 15.83
CA VAL A 27 10.11 -2.08 17.27
C VAL A 27 10.16 -3.44 17.98
N PRO A 28 11.14 -3.64 18.88
CA PRO A 28 11.28 -4.90 19.59
C PRO A 28 10.14 -5.07 20.59
N ASP A 29 9.19 -5.95 20.26
CA ASP A 29 8.10 -6.38 21.15
C ASP A 29 8.36 -7.81 21.62
N ALA A 30 8.14 -8.09 22.91
CA ALA A 30 8.29 -9.44 23.46
C ALA A 30 7.23 -10.40 22.88
N ILE A 31 7.68 -11.48 22.25
CA ILE A 31 6.82 -12.53 21.67
C ILE A 31 7.09 -13.85 22.39
N LEU A 32 6.01 -14.57 22.70
CA LEU A 32 6.07 -15.92 23.27
C LEU A 32 6.33 -16.94 22.15
N LYS A 33 7.10 -17.99 22.45
CA LYS A 33 7.51 -19.02 21.48
C LYS A 33 6.39 -19.71 20.69
N GLU A 34 5.17 -19.70 21.20
CA GLU A 34 3.99 -20.32 20.56
C GLU A 34 2.93 -19.28 20.15
N SER A 35 3.30 -18.00 20.13
CA SER A 35 2.40 -16.91 19.74
C SER A 35 2.75 -16.35 18.36
N ASN A 36 1.71 -16.05 17.58
CA ASN A 36 1.84 -15.27 16.37
C ASN A 36 1.43 -13.83 16.68
N ARG A 37 2.31 -12.87 16.35
CA ARG A 37 2.04 -11.44 16.49
C ARG A 37 2.55 -10.68 15.28
N VAL A 38 1.78 -9.69 14.86
CA VAL A 38 2.20 -8.73 13.84
C VAL A 38 3.21 -7.78 14.46
N ALA A 39 4.42 -7.75 13.93
CA ALA A 39 5.47 -6.83 14.39
C ALA A 39 5.19 -5.40 13.89
N ARG A 40 5.30 -4.42 14.79
CA ARG A 40 5.12 -3.00 14.48
C ARG A 40 6.46 -2.39 14.07
N ALA A 41 6.45 -1.57 13.02
CA ALA A 41 7.60 -0.81 12.57
C ALA A 41 7.35 0.69 12.68
N THR A 42 8.40 1.49 12.83
CA THR A 42 8.30 2.95 12.72
C THR A 42 7.93 3.32 11.27
N PRO A 43 7.05 4.30 11.01
CA PRO A 43 6.38 5.20 11.96
C PRO A 43 5.05 4.67 12.52
N SER A 44 4.55 3.49 12.12
CA SER A 44 3.29 2.94 12.66
C SER A 44 3.29 2.78 14.17
N ALA A 45 4.46 2.47 14.74
CA ALA A 45 4.64 2.36 16.18
C ALA A 45 4.50 3.70 16.94
N GLU A 46 4.56 4.84 16.24
CA GLU A 46 4.45 6.18 16.82
C GLU A 46 3.03 6.76 16.77
N ILE A 47 2.07 6.01 16.20
CA ILE A 47 0.68 6.46 16.09
C ILE A 47 0.05 6.50 17.49
N ASN A 48 -0.32 7.70 17.95
CA ASN A 48 -1.07 7.87 19.19
C ASN A 48 -2.56 7.52 18.96
N CYS A 49 -3.04 6.48 19.64
CA CYS A 49 -4.41 5.97 19.54
C CYS A 49 -5.46 6.79 20.33
N ASP A 50 -5.04 7.81 21.08
CA ASP A 50 -5.92 8.64 21.90
C ASP A 50 -6.71 9.66 21.08
N THR A 51 -6.41 9.81 19.79
CA THR A 51 -7.10 10.75 18.90
C THR A 51 -8.18 10.07 18.05
N SER A 52 -9.33 10.73 17.90
CA SER A 52 -10.48 10.19 17.17
C SER A 52 -10.18 9.87 15.69
N ALA A 53 -9.22 10.59 15.08
CA ALA A 53 -8.77 10.38 13.70
C ALA A 53 -7.93 9.10 13.51
N SER A 54 -7.17 8.67 14.52
CA SER A 54 -6.30 7.47 14.46
C SER A 54 -6.97 6.20 14.99
N SER A 55 -8.12 6.32 15.65
CA SER A 55 -8.90 5.20 16.22
C SER A 55 -9.14 4.03 15.24
N ARG A 56 -9.39 4.32 13.95
CA ARG A 56 -9.57 3.29 12.90
C ARG A 56 -8.27 2.56 12.54
N LEU A 57 -7.13 3.28 12.56
CA LEU A 57 -5.82 2.70 12.29
C LEU A 57 -5.37 1.81 13.46
N CYS A 58 -5.74 2.18 14.69
CA CYS A 58 -5.44 1.41 15.89
C CYS A 58 -6.28 0.13 16.07
N GLN A 59 -7.47 0.06 15.46
CA GLN A 59 -8.26 -1.18 15.40
C GLN A 59 -7.72 -2.18 14.36
N SER A 60 -6.95 -1.72 13.38
CA SER A 60 -6.34 -2.58 12.37
C SER A 60 -4.94 -3.03 12.80
N ASN A 61 -4.66 -4.33 12.67
CA ASN A 61 -3.32 -4.89 12.88
C ASN A 61 -2.35 -4.47 11.76
N VAL A 62 -1.90 -3.22 11.76
CA VAL A 62 -1.02 -2.64 10.74
C VAL A 62 0.43 -2.70 11.20
N SER A 63 1.27 -3.36 10.41
CA SER A 63 2.72 -3.46 10.67
C SER A 63 3.47 -2.16 10.32
N LEU A 64 3.14 -1.55 9.17
CA LEU A 64 3.83 -0.37 8.65
C LEU A 64 2.84 0.51 7.87
N LEU A 65 2.90 1.81 8.11
CA LEU A 65 2.07 2.84 7.49
C LEU A 65 3.02 3.81 6.79
N VAL A 66 2.95 3.81 5.46
CA VAL A 66 3.83 4.60 4.61
C VAL A 66 3.03 5.76 4.05
N SER A 67 3.49 6.99 4.30
CA SER A 67 2.88 8.21 3.76
C SER A 67 3.72 8.76 2.60
N GLY A 68 3.09 8.99 1.44
CA GLY A 68 3.74 9.60 0.28
C GLY A 68 4.55 8.59 -0.54
N PHE A 69 3.96 8.14 -1.65
CA PHE A 69 4.62 7.29 -2.63
C PHE A 69 4.32 7.81 -4.04
N PHE A 70 5.28 7.65 -4.94
CA PHE A 70 5.14 7.94 -6.36
C PHE A 70 4.42 6.79 -7.08
N ILE A 71 4.02 7.03 -8.34
CA ILE A 71 3.55 5.95 -9.20
C ILE A 71 4.70 4.98 -9.45
N GLY A 72 4.43 3.68 -9.27
CA GLY A 72 5.34 2.66 -9.76
C GLY A 72 5.35 1.39 -8.93
N LYS A 73 6.32 0.54 -9.25
CA LYS A 73 6.60 -0.67 -8.50
C LYS A 73 7.44 -0.31 -7.29
N TYR A 74 7.10 -0.91 -6.16
CA TYR A 74 7.86 -0.83 -4.92
C TYR A 74 8.24 -2.23 -4.48
N ASP A 75 9.52 -2.42 -4.16
CA ASP A 75 10.03 -3.65 -3.55
C ASP A 75 10.14 -3.43 -2.05
N LEU A 76 9.51 -4.31 -1.27
CA LEU A 76 9.51 -4.29 0.19
C LEU A 76 10.35 -5.47 0.69
N GLN A 77 11.38 -5.18 1.48
CA GLN A 77 12.27 -6.17 2.06
C GLN A 77 12.22 -6.07 3.59
N ALA A 78 11.79 -7.13 4.26
CA ALA A 78 11.86 -7.24 5.71
C ALA A 78 13.08 -8.10 6.09
N LYS A 79 13.96 -7.58 6.94
CA LYS A 79 15.08 -8.31 7.54
C LYS A 79 14.84 -8.38 9.04
N VAL A 80 14.58 -9.58 9.56
CA VAL A 80 14.23 -9.81 10.96
C VAL A 80 15.23 -10.76 11.60
N GLN A 81 15.69 -10.43 12.80
CA GLN A 81 16.62 -11.24 13.59
C GLN A 81 15.98 -11.52 14.95
N PHE A 82 15.87 -12.81 15.31
CA PHE A 82 15.15 -13.25 16.51
C PHE A 82 16.04 -13.41 17.75
N SER A 83 17.36 -13.41 17.59
CA SER A 83 18.34 -13.47 18.68
C SER A 83 19.62 -12.73 18.28
N GLU A 84 20.40 -12.23 19.25
CA GLU A 84 21.62 -11.44 18.98
C GLU A 84 22.62 -12.15 18.05
N ASN A 85 22.68 -13.49 18.11
CA ASN A 85 23.56 -14.32 17.27
C ASN A 85 22.79 -15.15 16.23
N GLY A 86 21.49 -14.90 16.04
CA GLY A 86 20.65 -15.65 15.11
C GLY A 86 20.88 -15.23 13.66
N THR A 87 20.64 -16.15 12.72
CA THR A 87 20.64 -15.80 11.30
C THR A 87 19.45 -14.89 10.99
N PRO A 88 19.66 -13.76 10.28
CA PRO A 88 18.56 -12.89 9.91
C PRO A 88 17.69 -13.58 8.86
N ILE A 89 16.38 -13.60 9.09
CA ILE A 89 15.38 -14.05 8.13
C ILE A 89 15.03 -12.86 7.24
N ILE A 90 15.11 -13.06 5.92
CA ILE A 90 14.82 -12.03 4.93
C ILE A 90 13.58 -12.45 4.15
N GLY A 91 12.55 -11.61 4.18
CA GLY A 91 11.37 -11.73 3.35
C GLY A 91 11.31 -10.57 2.36
N THR A 92 10.94 -10.84 1.12
CA THR A 92 10.76 -9.82 0.08
C THR A 92 9.40 -9.96 -0.56
N THR A 93 8.72 -8.84 -0.77
CA THR A 93 7.48 -8.76 -1.55
C THR A 93 7.51 -7.48 -2.40
N TYR A 94 6.56 -7.32 -3.30
CA TYR A 94 6.42 -6.11 -4.10
C TYR A 94 4.96 -5.66 -4.14
N PHE A 95 4.75 -4.37 -4.33
CA PHE A 95 3.43 -3.80 -4.59
C PHE A 95 3.54 -2.71 -5.66
N ILE A 96 2.43 -2.42 -6.32
CA ILE A 96 2.34 -1.36 -7.32
C ILE A 96 1.46 -0.26 -6.75
N ALA A 97 2.01 0.95 -6.70
CA ALA A 97 1.30 2.11 -6.19
C ALA A 97 0.73 2.94 -7.36
N LEU A 98 -0.58 3.17 -7.33
CA LEU A 98 -1.31 3.93 -8.34
C LEU A 98 -2.18 5.03 -7.67
N PRO A 99 -2.18 6.26 -8.18
CA PRO A 99 -2.98 7.36 -7.65
C PRO A 99 -4.42 7.18 -8.12
N ILE A 100 -5.24 6.61 -7.22
CA ILE A 100 -6.67 6.35 -7.46
C ILE A 100 -7.41 7.62 -7.89
N LYS A 101 -6.98 8.80 -7.42
CA LYS A 101 -7.53 10.11 -7.81
C LYS A 101 -7.46 10.37 -9.32
N LEU A 102 -6.39 9.93 -10.00
CA LEU A 102 -6.26 10.11 -11.45
C LEU A 102 -7.12 9.10 -12.23
N GLY A 103 -7.27 7.87 -11.72
CA GLY A 103 -8.11 6.86 -12.36
C GLY A 103 -9.56 7.29 -12.51
N GLY A 104 -10.14 7.89 -11.45
CA GLY A 104 -11.50 8.42 -11.50
C GLY A 104 -11.68 9.53 -12.55
N MET A 105 -10.71 10.46 -12.64
CA MET A 105 -10.74 11.54 -13.62
C MET A 105 -10.67 11.02 -15.07
N VAL A 106 -9.78 10.07 -15.34
CA VAL A 106 -9.65 9.46 -16.68
C VAL A 106 -10.93 8.73 -17.08
N LEU A 107 -11.55 7.99 -16.15
CA LEU A 107 -12.79 7.27 -16.41
C LEU A 107 -13.94 8.21 -16.74
N VAL A 108 -14.08 9.33 -16.02
CA VAL A 108 -15.08 10.37 -16.32
C VAL A 108 -14.85 10.97 -17.70
N LEU A 109 -13.60 11.28 -18.07
CA LEU A 109 -13.27 11.82 -19.39
C LEU A 109 -13.60 10.84 -20.52
N LEU A 110 -13.34 9.55 -20.33
CA LEU A 110 -13.69 8.51 -21.31
C LEU A 110 -15.20 8.35 -21.47
N LEU A 111 -15.98 8.44 -20.37
CA LEU A 111 -17.44 8.39 -20.46
C LEU A 111 -18.01 9.61 -21.18
N ILE A 112 -17.51 10.81 -20.90
CA ILE A 112 -17.97 12.03 -21.57
C ILE A 112 -17.54 12.04 -23.03
N GLY A 113 -16.26 11.78 -23.32
CA GLY A 113 -15.72 11.75 -24.68
C GLY A 113 -16.33 10.64 -25.52
N GLY A 114 -16.42 9.42 -24.98
CA GLY A 114 -17.09 8.29 -25.62
C GLY A 114 -18.58 8.55 -25.84
N GLY A 115 -19.27 9.13 -24.85
CA GLY A 115 -20.68 9.54 -24.98
C GLY A 115 -20.90 10.60 -26.06
N MET A 116 -20.00 11.59 -26.17
CA MET A 116 -20.07 12.60 -27.23
C MET A 116 -19.83 11.99 -28.62
N LEU A 117 -18.85 11.11 -28.77
CA LEU A 117 -18.56 10.42 -30.04
C LEU A 117 -19.72 9.49 -30.43
N TRP A 118 -20.29 8.77 -29.47
CA TRP A 118 -21.43 7.89 -29.72
C TRP A 118 -22.69 8.68 -30.12
N LYS A 119 -22.96 9.81 -29.46
CA LYS A 119 -24.05 10.72 -29.82
C LYS A 119 -23.86 11.30 -31.23
N ARG A 120 -22.63 11.64 -31.63
CA ARG A 120 -22.33 12.13 -32.99
C ARG A 120 -22.57 11.05 -34.05
N SER A 121 -22.20 9.80 -33.78
CA SER A 121 -22.47 8.68 -34.70
C SER A 121 -23.97 8.51 -34.99
N LYS A 122 -24.82 8.60 -33.95
CA LYS A 122 -26.28 8.49 -34.11
C LYS A 122 -26.91 9.61 -34.93
N VAL A 123 -26.41 10.85 -34.83
CA VAL A 123 -26.95 12.01 -35.57
C VAL A 123 -26.60 11.96 -37.06
N VAL A 124 -25.48 11.33 -37.43
CA VAL A 124 -25.09 11.18 -38.85
C VAL A 124 -25.95 10.13 -39.55
N GLU A 125 -26.29 9.03 -38.89
CA GLU A 125 -27.24 8.03 -39.42
C GLU A 125 -28.61 8.66 -39.74
N THR A 126 -29.12 9.56 -38.89
CA THR A 126 -30.46 10.15 -39.08
C THR A 126 -30.54 11.18 -40.21
N LYS A 127 -29.41 11.80 -40.61
CA LYS A 127 -29.40 12.78 -41.72
C LYS A 127 -29.20 12.13 -43.10
N GLY A 128 -28.62 10.94 -43.16
CA GLY A 128 -28.45 10.20 -44.41
C GLY A 128 -29.77 9.76 -45.05
N ASP A 129 -30.75 9.39 -44.24
CA ASP A 129 -32.05 8.89 -44.73
C ASP A 129 -32.99 9.97 -45.27
N ILE A 130 -32.84 11.24 -44.85
CA ILE A 130 -33.79 12.31 -45.22
C ILE A 130 -33.45 12.91 -46.60
N THR A 131 -32.28 12.60 -47.17
CA THR A 131 -31.81 13.19 -48.44
C THR A 131 -32.01 12.27 -49.66
N SER A 132 -32.70 11.14 -49.49
CA SER A 132 -32.91 10.13 -50.54
C SER A 132 -34.38 9.85 -50.86
N GLN A 133 -35.26 10.83 -50.65
CA GLN A 133 -36.64 10.87 -51.20
C GLN A 133 -36.84 12.09 -52.08
#